data_AF-A0ABD3LY55-F1
#
_entry.id   AF-A0ABD3LY55-F1
#
_cell.length_a   1.000
_cell.length_b   1.000
_cell.length_c   1.000
_cell.angle_alpha   90.00
_cell.angle_beta   90.00
_cell.angle_gamma   90.00
#
_symmetry.space_group_name_H-M   'P 1'
#
loop_
_entity.id
_entity.type
_entity.pdbx_description
1 polymer ?
#
loop_
_entity_poly.entity_id
_entity_poly.type
_entity_poly.pdbx_seq_one_letter_code
_entity_poly.pdbx_strand_id
1 'polypeptide(L)'
;MIMLMLPTLGRSHQRIMFQPARYFLTTAVILTLQPAATVATAYIISHRLNYFGGIKSPSNDNNYLRHELLRRSYLRSSSIVLALSTSSDSSSSINSGPSAVRAKKPPAYQSSTNESQQLQLLSFYHFVPIPQPEAIRDILFENLETIEGLRGTVYVANEGINAQFAVPIGNPLDMLLEIFGESGCLPFNVFQSNPPNLGDVVSSDTPTFDKLIVRTRDYILRDGMKLSIGEGIEESTTTLDWSDAGIELDPSEWNEQLRQQPDIQLLDCRNDYESELGSFVSARPLSTKKFSDTWSILDSQVQSQSINPAEPVYIFCTGGIRCVKVGAYLRQRLGVKDVRSLRHGIIGYERWNNNDDEHTGKDSLWVGENFLFDKRRFAKDDDENDAPIEPK
;
A
#
# COMPACT_ATOMS: atom_id res chain seq x y z
N MET A 1 -28.72 51.91 5.04
CA MET A 1 -30.18 52.09 4.90
C MET A 1 -30.59 51.66 3.49
N ILE A 2 -30.88 50.37 3.30
CA ILE A 2 -31.56 49.83 2.12
C ILE A 2 -32.50 48.74 2.66
N MET A 3 -33.80 48.97 2.52
CA MET A 3 -34.89 48.08 2.91
C MET A 3 -34.92 46.84 2.01
N LEU A 4 -35.12 45.67 2.59
CA LEU A 4 -35.60 44.49 1.87
C LEU A 4 -37.03 44.19 2.32
N MET A 5 -37.96 44.41 1.39
CA MET A 5 -39.37 44.07 1.48
C MET A 5 -39.55 42.56 1.25
N LEU A 6 -40.24 41.89 2.18
CA LEU A 6 -40.80 40.56 2.01
C LEU A 6 -42.14 40.64 1.25
N PRO A 7 -42.47 39.63 0.44
CA PRO A 7 -43.86 39.26 0.22
C PRO A 7 -44.17 37.87 0.79
N THR A 8 -45.22 37.83 1.60
CA THR A 8 -45.98 36.63 1.97
C THR A 8 -46.92 36.23 0.83
N LEU A 9 -47.11 34.93 0.56
CA LEU A 9 -48.38 34.33 0.09
C LEU A 9 -48.29 32.79 0.17
N GLY A 10 -49.41 32.15 0.51
CA GLY A 10 -49.49 30.74 0.93
C GLY A 10 -50.15 29.76 -0.05
N ARG A 11 -50.07 28.47 0.36
CA ARG A 11 -50.82 27.24 0.02
C ARG A 11 -51.41 27.06 -1.40
N SER A 12 -50.96 26.00 -2.12
CA SER A 12 -51.72 24.74 -2.32
C SER A 12 -51.05 23.74 -3.31
N HIS A 13 -51.24 22.45 -2.97
CA HIS A 13 -51.22 21.19 -3.75
C HIS A 13 -50.11 20.77 -4.75
N GLN A 14 -49.54 19.58 -4.41
CA GLN A 14 -49.13 18.43 -5.25
C GLN A 14 -48.32 18.65 -6.54
N ARG A 15 -47.11 18.07 -6.58
CA ARG A 15 -46.74 16.97 -7.50
C ARG A 15 -45.32 16.45 -7.22
N ILE A 16 -45.19 15.14 -7.21
CA ILE A 16 -43.92 14.40 -7.22
C ILE A 16 -43.35 14.48 -8.64
N MET A 17 -42.11 14.96 -8.79
CA MET A 17 -41.23 14.65 -9.93
C MET A 17 -39.77 14.63 -9.47
N PHE A 18 -39.11 13.50 -9.72
CA PHE A 18 -37.67 13.32 -9.64
C PHE A 18 -37.01 13.93 -10.88
N GLN A 19 -35.96 14.75 -10.70
CA GLN A 19 -34.77 14.86 -11.58
C GLN A 19 -33.71 15.82 -10.95
N PRO A 20 -32.43 15.76 -11.37
CA PRO A 20 -31.27 15.85 -10.47
C PRO A 20 -30.86 17.28 -10.15
N ALA A 21 -30.44 17.51 -8.89
CA ALA A 21 -29.91 18.79 -8.46
C ALA A 21 -28.54 19.05 -9.13
N ARG A 22 -28.51 20.07 -9.99
CA ARG A 22 -27.30 20.79 -10.38
C ARG A 22 -26.68 21.44 -9.14
N TYR A 23 -25.41 21.15 -8.86
CA TYR A 23 -24.65 21.83 -7.83
C TYR A 23 -24.29 23.24 -8.30
N PHE A 24 -24.87 24.26 -7.68
CA PHE A 24 -24.34 25.62 -7.71
C PHE A 24 -23.34 25.77 -6.56
N LEU A 25 -22.04 25.84 -6.87
CA LEU A 25 -21.03 26.33 -5.92
C LEU A 25 -21.28 27.83 -5.71
N THR A 26 -21.61 28.22 -4.49
CA THR A 26 -21.50 29.63 -4.05
C THR A 26 -20.21 29.76 -3.27
N THR A 27 -19.18 30.29 -3.91
CA THR A 27 -17.88 30.59 -3.31
C THR A 27 -17.98 31.88 -2.51
N ALA A 28 -17.88 31.81 -1.18
CA ALA A 28 -17.72 32.99 -0.34
C ALA A 28 -16.22 33.26 -0.15
N VAL A 29 -15.70 34.28 -0.85
CA VAL A 29 -14.32 34.78 -0.68
C VAL A 29 -14.35 35.82 0.46
N ILE A 30 -13.74 35.49 1.60
CA ILE A 30 -13.50 36.46 2.68
C ILE A 30 -12.13 37.10 2.44
N LEU A 31 -12.11 38.34 1.93
CA LEU A 31 -10.92 39.18 1.84
C LEU A 31 -10.82 40.04 3.11
N THR A 32 -9.86 39.75 3.97
CA THR A 32 -9.45 40.67 5.04
C THR A 32 -8.31 41.55 4.52
N LEU A 33 -8.57 42.86 4.42
CA LEU A 33 -7.58 43.88 4.05
C LEU A 33 -6.73 44.24 5.28
N GLN A 34 -5.42 44.02 5.20
CA GLN A 34 -4.42 44.78 5.96
C GLN A 34 -3.37 45.36 4.99
N PRO A 35 -2.90 46.60 5.20
CA PRO A 35 -1.92 47.21 4.32
C PRO A 35 -0.49 46.77 4.66
N ALA A 36 0.29 46.55 3.59
CA ALA A 36 1.74 46.36 3.56
C ALA A 36 2.30 44.96 3.92
N ALA A 37 2.12 44.01 3.00
CA ALA A 37 3.20 43.15 2.45
C ALA A 37 2.60 42.20 1.40
N THR A 38 3.14 42.21 0.19
CA THR A 38 2.75 41.38 -0.95
C THR A 38 3.10 39.91 -0.73
N VAL A 39 2.11 39.06 -0.41
CA VAL A 39 1.90 37.68 -0.92
C VAL A 39 0.43 37.31 -0.64
N ALA A 40 -0.35 37.01 -1.69
CA ALA A 40 -1.73 36.54 -1.54
C ALA A 40 -1.76 35.01 -1.53
N THR A 41 -2.06 34.41 -0.38
CA THR A 41 -2.28 32.95 -0.25
C THR A 41 -3.79 32.69 -0.27
N ALA A 42 -4.28 31.97 -1.29
CA ALA A 42 -5.68 31.56 -1.37
C ALA A 42 -5.92 30.32 -0.50
N TYR A 43 -6.76 30.44 0.54
CA TYR A 43 -7.24 29.31 1.33
C TYR A 43 -8.51 28.73 0.70
N ILE A 44 -8.45 27.47 0.25
CA ILE A 44 -9.64 26.68 -0.11
C ILE A 44 -9.98 25.79 1.09
N ILE A 45 -10.97 26.19 1.89
CA ILE A 45 -11.57 25.32 2.91
C ILE A 45 -12.84 24.72 2.30
N SER A 46 -12.79 23.44 1.93
CA SER A 46 -13.97 22.67 1.56
C SER A 46 -14.53 21.99 2.82
N HIS A 47 -15.58 22.55 3.41
CA HIS A 47 -16.36 21.85 4.44
C HIS A 47 -17.53 21.11 3.78
N ARG A 48 -17.45 19.77 3.72
CA ARG A 48 -18.64 18.93 3.51
C ARG A 48 -19.28 18.62 4.87
N LEU A 49 -20.41 19.27 5.15
CA LEU A 49 -21.30 18.88 6.25
C LEU A 49 -22.24 17.78 5.74
N ASN A 50 -22.04 16.53 6.17
CA ASN A 50 -23.05 15.48 6.02
C ASN A 50 -24.09 15.65 7.14
N TYR A 51 -25.25 16.21 6.79
CA TYR A 51 -26.43 16.23 7.65
C TYR A 51 -27.11 14.85 7.57
N PHE A 52 -26.97 14.03 8.62
CA PHE A 52 -27.82 12.84 8.80
C PHE A 52 -29.17 13.26 9.41
N GLY A 53 -30.22 13.26 8.59
CA GLY A 53 -31.60 13.38 9.04
C GLY A 53 -32.03 12.11 9.76
N GLY A 54 -32.34 12.25 11.06
CA GLY A 54 -32.82 11.14 11.88
C GLY A 54 -34.25 10.71 11.54
N ILE A 55 -34.46 9.39 11.53
CA ILE A 55 -35.78 8.78 11.68
C ILE A 55 -35.71 7.90 12.94
N LYS A 56 -36.63 8.16 13.88
CA LYS A 56 -36.80 7.41 15.13
C LYS A 56 -37.76 6.23 14.94
N SER A 57 -37.50 5.18 15.75
CA SER A 57 -38.46 4.28 16.46
C SER A 57 -38.29 2.78 16.12
N PRO A 58 -38.70 1.83 16.99
CA PRO A 58 -38.28 1.61 18.38
C PRO A 58 -37.90 0.13 18.68
N SER A 59 -37.45 -0.11 19.91
CA SER A 59 -37.52 -1.36 20.70
C SER A 59 -36.30 -2.29 20.79
N ASN A 60 -35.92 -2.45 22.06
CA ASN A 60 -35.29 -3.56 22.80
C ASN A 60 -33.96 -4.20 22.39
N ASP A 61 -33.04 -3.98 23.33
CA ASP A 61 -32.08 -4.90 23.93
C ASP A 61 -30.71 -5.18 23.28
N ASN A 62 -29.71 -4.90 24.13
CA ASN A 62 -28.32 -5.32 24.16
C ASN A 62 -27.40 -4.88 23.03
N ASN A 63 -26.76 -3.72 23.20
CA ASN A 63 -25.37 -3.47 22.80
C ASN A 63 -24.75 -2.30 23.58
N TYR A 64 -24.39 -2.55 24.83
CA TYR A 64 -23.60 -1.65 25.68
C TYR A 64 -22.11 -1.83 25.35
N LEU A 65 -21.61 -1.28 24.22
CA LEU A 65 -20.16 -1.09 23.97
C LEU A 65 -19.82 -0.29 22.69
N ARG A 66 -20.60 0.73 22.33
CA ARG A 66 -20.31 1.55 21.13
C ARG A 66 -20.31 3.07 21.30
N HIS A 67 -20.47 3.60 22.51
CA HIS A 67 -20.66 5.06 22.68
C HIS A 67 -19.58 5.84 23.43
N GLU A 68 -18.52 5.20 23.95
CA GLU A 68 -17.52 5.93 24.75
C GLU A 68 -16.23 6.32 24.00
N LEU A 69 -15.98 5.81 22.79
CA LEU A 69 -14.78 6.14 22.01
C LEU A 69 -14.93 7.36 21.08
N LEU A 70 -16.15 7.88 20.88
CA LEU A 70 -16.41 9.01 19.97
C LEU A 70 -16.23 10.40 20.62
N ARG A 71 -15.79 10.48 21.88
CA ARG A 71 -15.72 11.75 22.63
C ARG A 71 -14.30 12.31 22.86
N ARG A 72 -13.25 11.67 22.35
CA ARG A 72 -11.84 12.12 22.55
C ARG A 72 -11.08 12.51 21.28
N SER A 73 -11.75 12.77 20.16
CA SER A 73 -11.09 13.15 18.90
C SER A 73 -11.28 14.62 18.50
N TYR A 74 -11.60 15.51 19.44
CA TYR A 74 -11.65 16.94 19.15
C TYR A 74 -10.37 17.63 19.63
N LEU A 75 -9.70 18.28 18.68
CA LEU A 75 -8.46 19.08 18.77
C LEU A 75 -7.14 18.34 18.46
N ARG A 76 -6.98 17.91 17.20
CA ARG A 76 -5.69 18.10 16.52
C ARG A 76 -5.94 18.74 15.16
N SER A 77 -5.75 20.06 15.12
CA SER A 77 -5.64 20.82 13.88
C SER A 77 -4.31 20.44 13.22
N SER A 78 -4.32 19.49 12.29
CA SER A 78 -3.15 19.24 11.44
C SER A 78 -3.07 20.36 10.41
N SER A 79 -2.42 21.46 10.77
CA SER A 79 -1.99 22.48 9.82
C SER A 79 -0.79 21.92 9.05
N ILE A 80 -1.04 21.37 7.85
CA ILE A 80 0.02 21.12 6.87
C ILE A 80 0.46 22.50 6.37
N VAL A 81 1.57 23.01 6.92
CA VAL A 81 2.26 24.17 6.38
C VAL A 81 3.16 23.67 5.25
N LEU A 82 2.74 23.88 4.01
CA LEU A 82 3.62 23.71 2.85
C LEU A 82 4.60 24.90 2.85
N ALA A 83 5.77 24.71 3.46
CA ALA A 83 6.81 25.73 3.49
C ALA A 83 7.44 25.86 2.08
N LEU A 84 7.09 26.92 1.36
CA LEU A 84 7.85 27.37 0.20
C LEU A 84 9.08 28.12 0.71
N SER A 85 10.22 27.42 0.82
CA SER A 85 11.51 28.06 1.06
C SER A 85 12.05 28.64 -0.25
N THR A 86 12.27 29.96 -0.25
CA THR A 86 13.06 30.64 -1.29
C THR A 86 14.53 30.45 -0.96
N SER A 87 15.27 29.79 -1.84
CA SER A 87 16.71 29.59 -1.71
C SER A 87 17.47 30.86 -2.10
N SER A 88 18.42 31.26 -1.26
CA SER A 88 19.55 32.08 -1.67
C SER A 88 20.82 31.24 -1.54
N ASP A 89 21.64 31.29 -2.58
CA ASP A 89 22.82 30.47 -2.79
C ASP A 89 23.85 30.56 -1.66
N SER A 90 24.41 29.41 -1.30
CA SER A 90 25.86 29.31 -1.12
C SER A 90 26.33 27.87 -1.37
N SER A 91 27.26 27.77 -2.30
CA SER A 91 27.91 26.54 -2.75
C SER A 91 28.78 25.92 -1.66
N SER A 92 28.44 24.71 -1.25
CA SER A 92 29.39 23.74 -0.74
C SER A 92 28.96 22.37 -1.20
N SER A 93 29.82 21.71 -1.98
CA SER A 93 29.63 20.37 -2.51
C SER A 93 29.42 19.35 -1.39
N ILE A 94 28.17 18.94 -1.17
CA ILE A 94 27.82 17.81 -0.30
C ILE A 94 27.52 16.62 -1.21
N ASN A 95 28.47 15.70 -1.28
CA ASN A 95 28.22 14.33 -1.72
C ASN A 95 27.41 13.60 -0.63
N SER A 96 26.11 13.36 -0.84
CA SER A 96 25.35 12.30 -0.17
C SER A 96 23.98 12.07 -0.83
N GLY A 97 23.77 10.89 -1.40
CA GLY A 97 22.47 10.44 -1.95
C GLY A 97 21.40 10.15 -0.87
N PRO A 98 20.23 9.60 -1.24
CA PRO A 98 19.11 9.40 -0.33
C PRO A 98 19.38 8.25 0.63
N SER A 99 19.76 8.60 1.87
CA SER A 99 19.83 7.62 2.95
C SER A 99 19.60 8.25 4.32
N ALA A 100 18.55 9.06 4.46
CA ALA A 100 18.08 9.47 5.77
C ALA A 100 17.16 8.36 6.34
N VAL A 101 17.72 7.62 7.30
CA VAL A 101 17.11 6.48 7.98
C VAL A 101 16.79 6.87 9.42
N ARG A 102 15.58 6.59 9.88
CA ARG A 102 15.18 6.62 11.29
C ARG A 102 14.95 5.19 11.78
N ALA A 103 15.42 4.87 12.99
CA ALA A 103 15.22 3.54 13.54
C ALA A 103 15.09 3.56 15.06
N LYS A 104 14.19 2.73 15.60
CA LYS A 104 13.98 2.55 17.05
C LYS A 104 13.68 1.10 17.39
N LYS A 105 14.42 0.56 18.36
CA LYS A 105 14.13 -0.77 18.92
C LYS A 105 12.94 -0.64 19.90
N PRO A 106 11.92 -1.51 19.83
CA PRO A 106 10.89 -1.51 20.86
C PRO A 106 11.52 -1.74 22.25
N PRO A 107 10.92 -1.21 23.32
CA PRO A 107 11.37 -1.50 24.67
C PRO A 107 11.39 -3.01 24.92
N ALA A 108 12.35 -3.48 25.72
CA ALA A 108 12.41 -4.88 26.12
C ALA A 108 11.13 -5.23 26.86
N TYR A 109 10.37 -6.18 26.31
CA TYR A 109 9.10 -6.59 26.89
C TYR A 109 9.36 -7.29 28.23
N GLN A 110 8.77 -6.77 29.31
CA GLN A 110 8.78 -7.41 30.62
C GLN A 110 7.41 -8.06 30.82
N SER A 111 7.26 -9.34 30.46
CA SER A 111 6.01 -10.04 30.71
C SER A 111 5.88 -10.39 32.20
N SER A 112 4.80 -9.95 32.85
CA SER A 112 4.42 -10.44 34.18
C SER A 112 3.71 -11.81 34.14
N THR A 113 3.49 -12.36 32.94
CA THR A 113 2.85 -13.65 32.66
C THR A 113 3.67 -14.39 31.60
N ASN A 114 3.98 -15.67 31.83
CA ASN A 114 4.81 -16.53 30.96
C ASN A 114 4.27 -16.78 29.52
N GLU A 115 3.27 -16.04 29.05
CA GLU A 115 2.73 -16.18 27.70
C GLU A 115 3.30 -15.10 26.77
N SER A 116 3.93 -15.54 25.69
CA SER A 116 4.48 -14.64 24.68
C SER A 116 3.37 -13.95 23.89
N GLN A 117 3.49 -12.63 23.73
CA GLN A 117 2.51 -11.81 23.02
C GLN A 117 2.40 -12.25 21.55
N GLN A 118 1.19 -12.30 21.01
CA GLN A 118 0.96 -12.58 19.59
C GLN A 118 1.14 -11.31 18.74
N LEU A 119 1.86 -11.47 17.63
CA LEU A 119 2.10 -10.42 16.63
C LEU A 119 1.40 -10.77 15.32
N GLN A 120 0.70 -9.82 14.74
CA GLN A 120 0.19 -9.88 13.38
C GLN A 120 1.27 -9.41 12.41
N LEU A 121 1.58 -10.23 11.40
CA LEU A 121 2.37 -9.78 10.27
C LEU A 121 1.50 -9.00 9.30
N LEU A 122 1.96 -7.83 8.88
CA LEU A 122 1.21 -6.92 8.04
C LEU A 122 2.14 -6.33 6.97
N SER A 123 1.70 -6.29 5.72
CA SER A 123 2.45 -5.63 4.65
C SER A 123 1.52 -4.93 3.67
N PHE A 124 2.01 -3.85 3.06
CA PHE A 124 1.30 -3.17 1.97
C PHE A 124 2.29 -2.33 1.15
N TYR A 125 1.82 -1.90 -0.01
CA TYR A 125 2.47 -0.90 -0.83
C TYR A 125 1.42 -0.01 -1.48
N HIS A 126 1.82 1.19 -1.85
CA HIS A 126 0.98 2.10 -2.61
C HIS A 126 1.84 2.96 -3.53
N PHE A 127 1.61 2.83 -4.84
CA PHE A 127 2.24 3.67 -5.85
C PHE A 127 1.45 4.98 -5.95
N VAL A 128 2.04 6.04 -5.41
CA VAL A 128 1.47 7.39 -5.40
C VAL A 128 2.63 8.38 -5.45
N PRO A 129 2.56 9.45 -6.25
CA PRO A 129 3.61 10.46 -6.28
C PRO A 129 3.81 11.10 -4.90
N ILE A 130 5.03 11.06 -4.36
CA ILE A 130 5.41 11.70 -3.10
C ILE A 130 6.54 12.71 -3.38
N PRO A 131 6.22 14.02 -3.51
CA PRO A 131 7.23 15.03 -3.86
C PRO A 131 8.30 15.27 -2.77
N GLN A 132 7.99 14.96 -1.51
CA GLN A 132 8.88 15.16 -0.36
C GLN A 132 8.97 13.88 0.51
N PRO A 133 9.68 12.83 0.05
CA PRO A 133 9.80 11.58 0.78
C PRO A 133 10.36 11.75 2.20
N GLU A 134 11.26 12.71 2.41
CA GLU A 134 11.86 13.01 3.71
C GLU A 134 10.82 13.50 4.72
N ALA A 135 9.91 14.38 4.30
CA ALA A 135 8.85 14.90 5.16
C ALA A 135 7.86 13.79 5.55
N ILE A 136 7.46 12.96 4.58
CA ILE A 136 6.60 11.80 4.84
C ILE A 136 7.29 10.78 5.74
N ARG A 137 8.59 10.51 5.56
CA ARG A 137 9.39 9.66 6.45
C ARG A 137 9.34 10.17 7.89
N ASP A 138 9.55 11.47 8.12
CA ASP A 138 9.57 12.04 9.46
C ASP A 138 8.19 11.96 10.13
N ILE A 139 7.12 12.33 9.41
CA ILE A 139 5.74 12.19 9.89
C ILE A 139 5.43 10.73 10.26
N LEU A 140 5.80 9.78 9.41
CA LEU A 140 5.58 8.36 9.66
C LEU A 140 6.37 7.87 10.87
N PHE A 141 7.64 8.24 11.00
CA PHE A 141 8.45 7.80 12.13
C PHE A 141 7.88 8.32 13.45
N GLU A 142 7.51 9.59 13.53
CA GLU A 142 6.93 10.19 14.74
C GLU A 142 5.63 9.50 15.19
N ASN A 143 4.76 9.12 14.26
CA ASN A 143 3.50 8.45 14.59
C ASN A 143 3.69 6.95 14.85
N LEU A 144 4.52 6.25 14.08
CA LEU A 144 4.75 4.82 14.27
C LEU A 144 5.54 4.52 15.55
N GLU A 145 6.40 5.44 15.98
CA GLU A 145 7.18 5.34 17.21
C GLU A 145 6.29 5.30 18.48
N THR A 146 5.06 5.80 18.41
CA THR A 146 4.12 5.77 19.54
C THR A 146 3.41 4.42 19.70
N ILE A 147 3.52 3.52 18.72
CA ILE A 147 2.89 2.20 18.77
C ILE A 147 3.82 1.25 19.53
N GLU A 148 3.40 0.85 20.73
CA GLU A 148 4.17 -0.07 21.56
C GLU A 148 4.32 -1.44 20.89
N GLY A 149 5.54 -1.98 20.93
CA GLY A 149 5.86 -3.30 20.39
C GLY A 149 5.95 -3.39 18.86
N LEU A 150 5.64 -2.32 18.11
CA LEU A 150 5.73 -2.30 16.66
C LEU A 150 7.18 -2.51 16.17
N ARG A 151 7.35 -3.44 15.24
CA ARG A 151 8.60 -3.70 14.54
C ARG A 151 8.34 -3.75 13.04
N GLY A 152 9.31 -3.40 12.22
CA GLY A 152 9.08 -3.40 10.78
C GLY A 152 9.95 -2.42 10.01
N THR A 153 9.74 -2.36 8.71
CA THR A 153 10.40 -1.43 7.81
C THR A 153 9.39 -0.71 6.94
N VAL A 154 9.60 0.59 6.74
CA VAL A 154 8.89 1.43 5.78
C VAL A 154 9.90 2.07 4.84
N TYR A 155 9.65 1.91 3.53
CA TYR A 155 10.33 2.62 2.46
C TYR A 155 9.42 3.70 1.90
N VAL A 156 9.96 4.91 1.80
CA VAL A 156 9.31 6.05 1.16
C VAL A 156 10.19 6.48 -0.02
N ALA A 157 9.60 6.59 -1.20
CA ALA A 157 10.27 7.07 -2.40
C ALA A 157 9.34 8.02 -3.16
N ASN A 158 9.87 8.70 -4.18
CA ASN A 158 9.06 9.58 -5.02
C ASN A 158 7.89 8.84 -5.69
N GLU A 159 8.04 7.53 -5.94
CA GLU A 159 7.03 6.67 -6.55
C GLU A 159 6.00 6.10 -5.56
N GLY A 160 6.17 6.27 -4.24
CA GLY A 160 5.19 5.80 -3.25
C GLY A 160 5.77 5.28 -1.94
N ILE A 161 5.05 4.34 -1.32
CA ILE A 161 5.40 3.69 -0.04
C ILE A 161 5.35 2.17 -0.16
N ASN A 162 6.25 1.47 0.54
CA ASN A 162 6.22 0.03 0.78
C ASN A 162 6.53 -0.24 2.25
N ALA A 163 5.72 -1.05 2.92
CA ALA A 163 5.83 -1.30 4.34
C ALA A 163 5.60 -2.77 4.71
N GLN A 164 6.36 -3.24 5.71
CA GLN A 164 6.22 -4.55 6.35
C GLN A 164 6.37 -4.38 7.86
N PHE A 165 5.47 -4.99 8.62
CA PHE A 165 5.39 -4.89 10.07
C PHE A 165 5.17 -6.24 10.73
N ALA A 166 5.66 -6.36 11.96
CA ALA A 166 5.14 -7.25 12.98
C ALA A 166 4.58 -6.35 14.10
N VAL A 167 3.29 -6.42 14.35
CA VAL A 167 2.57 -5.54 15.28
C VAL A 167 1.80 -6.37 16.30
N PRO A 168 1.83 -6.03 17.59
CA PRO A 168 0.98 -6.71 18.57
C PRO A 168 -0.50 -6.66 18.21
N ILE A 169 -1.20 -7.78 18.39
CA ILE A 169 -2.65 -7.84 18.19
C ILE A 169 -3.37 -6.97 19.24
N GLY A 170 -4.46 -6.33 18.82
CA GLY A 170 -5.27 -5.42 19.65
C GLY A 170 -5.01 -3.95 19.31
N ASN A 171 -5.03 -3.08 20.32
CA ASN A 171 -4.91 -1.63 20.13
C ASN A 171 -3.69 -1.19 19.27
N PRO A 172 -2.49 -1.81 19.37
CA PRO A 172 -1.38 -1.46 18.49
C PRO A 172 -1.66 -1.68 17.00
N LEU A 173 -2.33 -2.78 16.64
CA LEU A 173 -2.75 -3.06 15.26
C LEU A 173 -3.81 -2.05 14.80
N ASP A 174 -4.80 -1.73 15.64
CA ASP A 174 -5.84 -0.75 15.30
C ASP A 174 -5.24 0.64 15.03
N MET A 175 -4.30 1.09 15.87
CA MET A 175 -3.57 2.35 15.66
C MET A 175 -2.77 2.35 14.36
N LEU A 176 -2.12 1.22 14.03
CA LEU A 176 -1.37 1.08 12.77
C LEU A 176 -2.31 1.20 11.57
N LEU A 177 -3.48 0.56 11.62
CA LEU A 177 -4.49 0.64 10.57
C LEU A 177 -5.05 2.07 10.42
N GLU A 178 -5.23 2.79 11.53
CA GLU A 178 -5.67 4.19 11.50
C GLU A 178 -4.64 5.11 10.85
N ILE A 179 -3.35 4.98 11.19
CA ILE A 179 -2.25 5.81 10.64
C ILE A 179 -2.21 5.79 9.11
N PHE A 180 -2.47 4.63 8.50
CA PHE A 180 -2.42 4.43 7.05
C PHE A 180 -3.80 4.46 6.37
N GLY A 181 -4.88 4.51 7.16
CA GLY A 181 -6.26 4.56 6.68
C GLY A 181 -6.75 5.96 6.31
N GLU A 182 -8.07 6.10 6.13
CA GLU A 182 -8.72 7.33 5.67
C GLU A 182 -8.48 8.53 6.60
N SER A 183 -8.46 8.29 7.91
CA SER A 183 -8.24 9.31 8.95
C SER A 183 -6.76 9.45 9.33
N GLY A 184 -5.86 8.84 8.56
CA GLY A 184 -4.44 8.71 8.88
C GLY A 184 -3.64 10.02 8.80
N CYS A 185 -2.33 9.91 9.04
CA CYS A 185 -1.41 11.06 9.00
C CYS A 185 -0.87 11.35 7.60
N LEU A 186 -1.18 10.51 6.61
CA LEU A 186 -0.75 10.67 5.23
C LEU A 186 -1.77 11.48 4.41
N PRO A 187 -1.32 12.21 3.38
CA PRO A 187 -2.22 13.00 2.52
C PRO A 187 -3.02 12.14 1.52
N PHE A 188 -2.92 10.82 1.60
CA PHE A 188 -3.63 9.84 0.78
C PHE A 188 -4.03 8.65 1.66
N ASN A 189 -5.14 8.01 1.30
CA ASN A 189 -5.60 6.81 1.97
C ASN A 189 -4.99 5.57 1.29
N VAL A 190 -4.01 4.95 1.96
CA VAL A 190 -3.31 3.77 1.45
C VAL A 190 -4.29 2.61 1.24
N PHE A 191 -5.29 2.48 2.11
CA PHE A 191 -6.21 1.34 2.15
C PHE A 191 -7.52 1.55 1.39
N GLN A 192 -7.67 2.65 0.66
CA GLN A 192 -8.92 2.96 -0.03
C GLN A 192 -9.32 1.87 -1.05
N SER A 193 -8.34 1.43 -1.86
CA SER A 193 -8.54 0.42 -2.90
C SER A 193 -7.79 -0.87 -2.64
N ASN A 194 -6.79 -0.85 -1.75
CA ASN A 194 -5.92 -1.99 -1.47
C ASN A 194 -5.70 -2.12 0.03
N PRO A 195 -6.54 -2.89 0.75
CA PRO A 195 -6.35 -3.09 2.18
C PRO A 195 -5.00 -3.76 2.46
N PRO A 196 -4.48 -3.69 3.69
CA PRO A 196 -3.19 -4.29 3.97
C PRO A 196 -3.27 -5.82 3.88
N ASN A 197 -2.16 -6.41 3.44
CA ASN A 197 -1.99 -7.83 3.39
C ASN A 197 -1.62 -8.35 4.79
N LEU A 198 -2.56 -9.05 5.42
CA LEU A 198 -2.39 -9.68 6.73
C LEU A 198 -1.83 -11.08 6.50
N GLY A 199 -0.59 -11.29 6.95
CA GLY A 199 0.06 -12.60 6.95
C GLY A 199 -0.22 -13.38 8.23
N ASP A 200 0.72 -14.26 8.60
CA ASP A 200 0.58 -15.12 9.78
C ASP A 200 0.53 -14.33 11.10
N VAL A 201 -0.17 -14.91 12.07
CA VAL A 201 -0.02 -14.56 13.48
C VAL A 201 1.12 -15.38 14.07
N VAL A 202 2.11 -14.71 14.66
CA VAL A 202 3.32 -15.34 15.19
C VAL A 202 3.54 -14.95 16.65
N SER A 203 4.34 -15.73 17.36
CA SER A 203 4.77 -15.35 18.72
C SER A 203 5.76 -14.18 18.65
N SER A 204 5.77 -13.34 19.70
CA SER A 204 6.74 -12.26 19.85
C SER A 204 8.20 -12.71 19.95
N ASP A 205 8.42 -13.99 20.27
CA ASP A 205 9.73 -14.64 20.26
C ASP A 205 10.14 -15.11 18.86
N THR A 206 9.19 -15.18 17.91
CA THR A 206 9.48 -15.49 16.52
C THR A 206 10.32 -14.36 15.93
N PRO A 207 11.54 -14.64 15.43
CA PRO A 207 12.41 -13.61 14.91
C PRO A 207 11.81 -13.11 13.59
N THR A 208 11.24 -11.90 13.61
CA THR A 208 10.62 -11.26 12.44
C THR A 208 11.41 -10.02 12.05
N PHE A 209 11.27 -8.96 12.85
CA PHE A 209 12.01 -7.70 12.76
C PHE A 209 12.57 -7.34 14.13
N ASP A 210 13.74 -6.70 14.18
CA ASP A 210 14.35 -6.29 15.46
C ASP A 210 13.86 -4.94 15.97
N LYS A 211 13.52 -4.05 15.03
CA LYS A 211 13.27 -2.63 15.30
C LYS A 211 12.35 -2.06 14.23
N LEU A 212 11.74 -0.92 14.53
CA LEU A 212 11.09 -0.07 13.54
C LEU A 212 12.17 0.66 12.74
N ILE A 213 12.07 0.64 11.41
CA ILE A 213 12.91 1.40 10.50
C ILE A 213 12.02 2.16 9.50
N VAL A 214 12.18 3.48 9.41
CA VAL A 214 11.51 4.29 8.37
C VAL A 214 12.61 5.02 7.61
N ARG A 215 12.68 4.82 6.29
CA ARG A 215 13.79 5.34 5.48
C ARG A 215 13.35 5.77 4.10
N THR A 216 14.01 6.80 3.58
CA THR A 216 13.88 7.19 2.18
C THR A 216 14.71 6.28 1.27
N ARG A 217 14.21 6.09 0.04
CA ARG A 217 14.83 5.31 -1.03
C ARG A 217 14.57 5.98 -2.37
N ASP A 218 15.40 5.66 -3.36
CA ASP A 218 15.12 6.02 -4.76
C ASP A 218 13.85 5.30 -5.27
N TYR A 219 13.64 4.07 -4.80
CA TYR A 219 12.54 3.19 -5.21
C TYR A 219 11.96 2.46 -4.00
N ILE A 220 10.65 2.26 -3.98
CA ILE A 220 10.00 1.39 -2.99
C ILE A 220 10.20 -0.10 -3.30
N LEU A 221 10.55 -0.39 -4.56
CA LEU A 221 11.03 -1.67 -5.05
C LEU A 221 12.11 -1.40 -6.11
N ARG A 222 13.37 -1.73 -5.80
CA ARG A 222 14.48 -1.51 -6.74
C ARG A 222 14.32 -2.42 -7.96
N ASP A 223 14.06 -1.81 -9.11
CA ASP A 223 13.84 -2.45 -10.40
C ASP A 223 15.01 -2.28 -11.38
N GLY A 224 15.98 -1.42 -11.09
CA GLY A 224 17.09 -1.15 -12.00
C GLY A 224 16.71 -0.28 -13.21
N MET A 225 15.46 0.17 -13.32
CA MET A 225 15.05 1.15 -14.33
C MET A 225 15.55 2.53 -13.91
N LYS A 226 16.28 3.24 -14.77
CA LYS A 226 16.74 4.59 -14.46
C LYS A 226 15.54 5.53 -14.42
N LEU A 227 15.34 6.23 -13.30
CA LEU A 227 14.44 7.37 -13.22
C LEU A 227 15.02 8.50 -14.08
N SER A 228 14.24 9.05 -14.99
CA SER A 228 14.56 10.30 -15.68
C SER A 228 14.37 11.47 -14.71
N ILE A 229 15.37 11.71 -13.86
CA ILE A 229 15.42 12.94 -13.06
C ILE A 229 16.42 13.88 -13.72
N GLY A 230 15.96 14.69 -14.68
CA GLY A 230 16.75 15.77 -15.29
C GLY A 230 16.47 16.01 -16.76
N GLU A 231 16.59 17.27 -17.18
CA GLU A 231 16.54 17.69 -18.58
C GLU A 231 17.72 17.11 -19.36
N GLY A 232 17.44 16.32 -20.42
CA GLY A 232 18.44 15.90 -21.41
C GLY A 232 18.76 14.41 -21.50
N ILE A 233 17.76 13.51 -21.52
CA ILE A 233 17.97 12.08 -21.82
C ILE A 233 16.99 11.60 -22.91
N GLU A 234 17.52 10.78 -23.82
CA GLU A 234 16.95 10.26 -25.08
C GLU A 234 15.55 9.62 -24.96
N GLU A 235 14.78 9.65 -26.06
CA GLU A 235 13.39 9.18 -26.27
C GLU A 235 13.03 7.75 -25.77
N SER A 236 14.00 6.96 -25.31
CA SER A 236 13.79 5.57 -24.86
C SER A 236 13.33 5.46 -23.39
N THR A 237 13.54 6.49 -22.56
CA THR A 237 13.38 6.44 -21.09
C THR A 237 12.02 6.95 -20.58
N THR A 238 10.91 6.59 -21.22
CA THR A 238 9.56 6.87 -20.68
C THR A 238 9.37 6.18 -19.32
N THR A 239 9.16 6.95 -18.26
CA THR A 239 8.69 6.45 -16.95
C THR A 239 7.38 5.70 -17.13
N LEU A 240 7.29 4.47 -16.60
CA LEU A 240 6.08 3.66 -16.68
C LEU A 240 4.97 4.25 -15.80
N ASP A 241 3.73 4.18 -16.28
CA ASP A 241 2.55 4.48 -15.49
C ASP A 241 2.15 3.25 -14.65
N TRP A 242 2.35 3.30 -13.33
CA TRP A 242 2.00 2.20 -12.43
C TRP A 242 0.49 1.93 -12.35
N SER A 243 -0.35 2.87 -12.78
CA SER A 243 -1.80 2.67 -12.82
C SER A 243 -2.27 1.81 -14.00
N ASP A 244 -1.45 1.72 -15.06
CA ASP A 244 -1.70 0.85 -16.22
C ASP A 244 -0.92 -0.47 -16.10
N ALA A 245 -1.15 -1.20 -14.99
CA ALA A 245 -0.49 -2.47 -14.68
C ALA A 245 -1.30 -3.73 -15.04
N GLY A 246 -2.54 -3.57 -15.52
CA GLY A 246 -3.45 -4.66 -15.83
C GLY A 246 -4.55 -4.83 -14.78
N ILE A 247 -5.19 -5.99 -14.77
CA ILE A 247 -6.35 -6.30 -13.93
C ILE A 247 -5.86 -7.12 -12.72
N GLU A 248 -6.26 -6.74 -11.52
CA GLU A 248 -6.04 -7.53 -10.30
C GLU A 248 -7.23 -8.45 -10.04
N LEU A 249 -6.98 -9.76 -10.00
CA LEU A 249 -7.97 -10.79 -9.70
C LEU A 249 -7.93 -11.14 -8.20
N ASP A 250 -9.11 -11.33 -7.61
CA ASP A 250 -9.21 -11.87 -6.26
C ASP A 250 -8.78 -13.36 -6.23
N PRO A 251 -8.31 -13.88 -5.08
CA PRO A 251 -7.79 -15.25 -4.99
C PRO A 251 -8.72 -16.35 -5.51
N SER A 252 -10.03 -16.24 -5.27
CA SER A 252 -11.02 -17.21 -5.75
C SER A 252 -11.15 -17.21 -7.26
N GLU A 253 -11.26 -16.02 -7.88
CA GLU A 253 -11.32 -15.86 -9.33
C GLU A 253 -10.01 -16.31 -9.99
N TRP A 254 -8.86 -15.94 -9.41
CA TRP A 254 -7.55 -16.41 -9.85
C TRP A 254 -7.49 -17.93 -9.89
N ASN A 255 -7.87 -18.57 -8.78
CA ASN A 255 -7.87 -20.03 -8.65
C ASN A 255 -8.75 -20.71 -9.71
N GLU A 256 -9.94 -20.18 -9.95
CA GLU A 256 -10.88 -20.70 -10.95
C GLU A 256 -10.33 -20.56 -12.38
N GLN A 257 -9.82 -19.38 -12.74
CA GLN A 257 -9.28 -19.14 -14.08
C GLN A 257 -8.07 -20.03 -14.38
N LEU A 258 -7.17 -20.25 -13.40
CA LEU A 258 -6.03 -21.15 -13.58
C LEU A 258 -6.44 -22.61 -13.81
N ARG A 259 -7.57 -23.08 -13.24
CA ARG A 259 -8.04 -24.46 -13.46
C ARG A 259 -8.61 -24.67 -14.85
N GLN A 260 -9.30 -23.66 -15.37
CA GLN A 260 -9.98 -23.77 -16.66
C GLN A 260 -9.00 -23.77 -17.85
N GLN A 261 -7.78 -23.27 -17.66
CA GLN A 261 -6.82 -23.04 -18.73
C GLN A 261 -5.46 -23.69 -18.41
N PRO A 262 -5.24 -24.96 -18.78
CA PRO A 262 -3.97 -25.64 -18.49
C PRO A 262 -2.77 -25.02 -19.23
N ASP A 263 -2.99 -24.40 -20.39
CA ASP A 263 -1.95 -23.77 -21.23
C ASP A 263 -1.81 -22.25 -20.99
N ILE A 264 -2.22 -21.79 -19.81
CA ILE A 264 -2.20 -20.39 -19.41
C ILE A 264 -0.77 -19.82 -19.34
N GLN A 265 -0.59 -18.56 -19.74
CA GLN A 265 0.70 -17.88 -19.61
C GLN A 265 0.91 -17.38 -18.19
N LEU A 266 1.20 -18.30 -17.26
CA LEU A 266 1.41 -18.00 -15.85
C LEU A 266 2.89 -17.78 -15.54
N LEU A 267 3.24 -16.56 -15.12
CA LEU A 267 4.62 -16.15 -14.82
C LEU A 267 4.80 -15.90 -13.32
N ASP A 268 5.81 -16.55 -12.74
CA ASP A 268 6.28 -16.22 -11.40
C ASP A 268 7.30 -15.08 -11.50
N CYS A 269 6.93 -13.91 -10.99
CA CYS A 269 7.74 -12.68 -11.02
C CYS A 269 8.74 -12.61 -9.86
N ARG A 270 8.92 -13.71 -9.13
CA ARG A 270 9.87 -13.80 -8.04
C ARG A 270 11.28 -14.16 -8.52
N ASN A 271 12.24 -14.07 -7.59
CA ASN A 271 13.60 -14.52 -7.84
C ASN A 271 13.65 -16.06 -7.79
N ASP A 272 14.67 -16.64 -8.41
CA ASP A 272 14.91 -18.08 -8.50
C ASP A 272 14.80 -18.79 -7.14
N TYR A 273 15.49 -18.30 -6.11
CA TYR A 273 15.49 -18.88 -4.77
C TYR A 273 14.10 -18.88 -4.10
N GLU A 274 13.17 -18.02 -4.54
CA GLU A 274 11.80 -17.98 -4.01
C GLU A 274 10.89 -18.96 -4.75
N SER A 275 11.08 -19.07 -6.08
CA SER A 275 10.34 -19.98 -6.94
C SER A 275 10.70 -21.44 -6.67
N GLU A 276 11.94 -21.72 -6.29
CA GLU A 276 12.40 -23.08 -5.94
C GLU A 276 11.75 -23.64 -4.67
N LEU A 277 11.33 -22.78 -3.72
CA LEU A 277 10.69 -23.21 -2.48
C LEU A 277 9.22 -23.59 -2.65
N GLY A 278 8.54 -22.97 -3.61
CA GLY A 278 7.14 -23.22 -3.89
C GLY A 278 6.65 -22.33 -5.03
N SER A 279 5.67 -22.79 -5.79
CA SER A 279 5.10 -22.07 -6.93
C SER A 279 3.69 -22.56 -7.23
N PHE A 280 2.94 -21.83 -8.06
CA PHE A 280 1.70 -22.33 -8.63
C PHE A 280 1.98 -23.44 -9.64
N VAL A 281 1.11 -24.46 -9.69
CA VAL A 281 1.15 -25.50 -10.71
C VAL A 281 1.13 -24.85 -12.11
N SER A 282 2.00 -25.33 -13.00
CA SER A 282 2.19 -24.82 -14.37
C SER A 282 2.78 -23.41 -14.49
N ALA A 283 3.15 -22.75 -13.39
CA ALA A 283 3.82 -21.46 -13.45
C ALA A 283 5.22 -21.59 -14.04
N ARG A 284 5.57 -20.65 -14.93
CA ARG A 284 6.92 -20.50 -15.48
C ARG A 284 7.67 -19.41 -14.71
N PRO A 285 8.72 -19.73 -13.95
CA PRO A 285 9.51 -18.70 -13.31
C PRO A 285 10.27 -17.88 -14.33
N LEU A 286 10.42 -16.58 -14.04
CA LEU A 286 11.32 -15.71 -14.82
C LEU A 286 12.80 -16.03 -14.53
N SER A 287 13.11 -16.86 -13.52
CA SER A 287 14.47 -17.30 -13.18
C SER A 287 15.45 -16.14 -12.97
N THR A 288 14.99 -15.12 -12.23
CA THR A 288 15.79 -13.92 -11.95
C THR A 288 16.63 -14.09 -10.68
N LYS A 289 17.90 -13.65 -10.70
CA LYS A 289 18.70 -13.53 -9.46
C LYS A 289 18.42 -12.22 -8.74
N LYS A 290 18.17 -11.18 -9.53
CA LYS A 290 17.73 -9.86 -9.07
C LYS A 290 16.50 -9.47 -9.85
N PHE A 291 15.57 -8.79 -9.19
CA PHE A 291 14.38 -8.26 -9.85
C PHE A 291 14.68 -7.33 -11.04
N SER A 292 15.85 -6.69 -11.07
CA SER A 292 16.26 -5.88 -12.23
C SER A 292 16.50 -6.67 -13.52
N ASP A 293 16.72 -7.98 -13.40
CA ASP A 293 16.99 -8.86 -14.55
C ASP A 293 15.70 -9.19 -15.32
N THR A 294 14.53 -8.96 -14.69
CA THR A 294 13.20 -9.24 -15.23
C THR A 294 12.98 -8.64 -16.62
N TRP A 295 13.43 -7.41 -16.87
CA TRP A 295 13.11 -6.68 -18.10
C TRP A 295 13.67 -7.35 -19.34
N SER A 296 14.97 -7.64 -19.34
CA SER A 296 15.62 -8.34 -20.45
C SER A 296 15.06 -9.74 -20.69
N ILE A 297 14.59 -10.41 -19.64
CA ILE A 297 14.00 -11.75 -19.76
C ILE A 297 12.63 -11.65 -20.44
N LEU A 298 11.78 -10.71 -20.02
CA LEU A 298 10.48 -10.50 -20.66
C LEU A 298 10.62 -10.08 -22.13
N ASP A 299 11.56 -9.18 -22.43
CA ASP A 299 11.89 -8.78 -23.81
C ASP A 299 12.23 -10.02 -24.65
N SER A 300 13.13 -10.88 -24.13
CA SER A 300 13.55 -12.09 -24.82
C SER A 300 12.41 -13.10 -25.00
N GLN A 301 11.53 -13.25 -24.00
CA GLN A 301 10.42 -14.19 -24.03
C GLN A 301 9.32 -13.77 -25.01
N VAL A 302 9.07 -12.46 -25.16
CA VAL A 302 8.16 -11.95 -26.20
C VAL A 302 8.80 -12.11 -27.57
N GLN A 303 10.09 -11.81 -27.72
CA GLN A 303 10.81 -11.96 -28.98
C GLN A 303 10.88 -13.42 -29.44
N SER A 304 11.08 -14.37 -28.52
CA SER A 304 11.09 -15.81 -28.79
C SER A 304 9.70 -16.42 -28.91
N GLN A 305 8.63 -15.62 -28.79
CA GLN A 305 7.23 -16.05 -28.79
C GLN A 305 6.90 -17.04 -27.66
N SER A 306 7.71 -17.08 -26.61
CA SER A 306 7.42 -17.81 -25.37
C SER A 306 6.35 -17.10 -24.53
N ILE A 307 6.23 -15.78 -24.69
CA ILE A 307 5.06 -15.00 -24.29
C ILE A 307 4.40 -14.49 -25.57
N ASN A 308 3.11 -14.75 -25.72
CA ASN A 308 2.26 -14.22 -26.77
C ASN A 308 1.50 -12.97 -26.25
N PRO A 309 1.83 -11.75 -26.72
CA PRO A 309 1.17 -10.53 -26.27
C PRO A 309 -0.31 -10.40 -26.65
N ALA A 310 -0.79 -11.24 -27.58
CA ALA A 310 -2.19 -11.28 -27.99
C ALA A 310 -3.08 -12.07 -27.02
N GLU A 311 -2.50 -12.93 -26.20
CA GLU A 311 -3.20 -13.77 -25.23
C GLU A 311 -3.02 -13.23 -23.80
N PRO A 312 -3.92 -13.55 -22.86
CA PRO A 312 -3.79 -13.14 -21.47
C PRO A 312 -2.49 -13.65 -20.83
N VAL A 313 -1.83 -12.78 -20.06
CA VAL A 313 -0.63 -13.10 -19.26
C VAL A 313 -0.95 -12.95 -17.78
N TYR A 314 -0.77 -14.02 -17.02
CA TYR A 314 -1.04 -14.09 -15.60
C TYR A 314 0.26 -13.97 -14.82
N ILE A 315 0.31 -13.07 -13.85
CA ILE A 315 1.52 -12.78 -13.10
C ILE A 315 1.25 -12.81 -11.59
N PHE A 316 2.19 -13.35 -10.83
CA PHE A 316 2.11 -13.32 -9.37
C PHE A 316 3.49 -13.09 -8.74
N CYS A 317 3.47 -12.67 -7.48
CA CYS A 317 4.63 -12.62 -6.60
C CYS A 317 4.15 -12.77 -5.15
N THR A 318 5.04 -12.59 -4.16
CA THR A 318 4.72 -12.78 -2.74
C THR A 318 3.55 -11.91 -2.27
N GLY A 319 3.56 -10.61 -2.59
CA GLY A 319 2.61 -9.64 -2.03
C GLY A 319 2.00 -8.64 -3.02
N GLY A 320 2.31 -8.75 -4.32
CA GLY A 320 1.73 -7.93 -5.40
C GLY A 320 2.63 -6.82 -5.97
N ILE A 321 3.55 -6.25 -5.18
CA ILE A 321 4.33 -5.06 -5.59
C ILE A 321 5.14 -5.24 -6.89
N ARG A 322 5.71 -6.44 -7.13
CA ARG A 322 6.43 -6.74 -8.38
C ARG A 322 5.48 -6.82 -9.57
N CYS A 323 4.29 -7.36 -9.37
CA CYS A 323 3.27 -7.50 -10.41
C CYS A 323 2.83 -6.14 -10.95
N VAL A 324 2.81 -5.09 -10.12
CA VAL A 324 2.52 -3.73 -10.62
C VAL A 324 3.57 -3.28 -11.64
N LYS A 325 4.86 -3.39 -11.31
CA LYS A 325 5.95 -2.99 -12.22
C LYS A 325 6.02 -3.89 -13.45
N VAL A 326 5.91 -5.21 -13.27
CA VAL A 326 5.92 -6.19 -14.37
C VAL A 326 4.73 -6.01 -15.30
N GLY A 327 3.53 -5.83 -14.75
CA GLY A 327 2.32 -5.62 -15.53
C GLY A 327 2.36 -4.33 -16.32
N ALA A 328 2.83 -3.24 -15.70
CA ALA A 328 3.03 -1.97 -16.41
C ALA A 328 4.03 -2.11 -17.57
N TYR A 329 5.13 -2.84 -17.35
CA TYR A 329 6.12 -3.11 -18.39
C TYR A 329 5.53 -3.95 -19.54
N LEU A 330 4.85 -5.05 -19.22
CA LEU A 330 4.21 -5.93 -20.21
C LEU A 330 3.23 -5.16 -21.10
N ARG A 331 2.42 -4.28 -20.50
CA ARG A 331 1.41 -3.51 -21.22
C ARG A 331 2.01 -2.39 -22.05
N GLN A 332 2.84 -1.55 -21.44
CA GLN A 332 3.29 -0.30 -22.04
C GLN A 332 4.52 -0.47 -22.93
N ARG A 333 5.38 -1.46 -22.66
CA ARG A 333 6.61 -1.71 -23.43
C ARG A 333 6.51 -2.90 -24.36
N LEU A 334 5.85 -3.98 -23.91
CA LEU A 334 5.77 -5.23 -24.68
C LEU A 334 4.44 -5.43 -25.42
N GLY A 335 3.49 -4.51 -25.25
CA GLY A 335 2.22 -4.52 -25.98
C GLY A 335 1.27 -5.65 -25.60
N VAL A 336 1.45 -6.27 -24.43
CA VAL A 336 0.54 -7.28 -23.89
C VAL A 336 -0.79 -6.62 -23.53
N LYS A 337 -1.87 -7.04 -24.19
CA LYS A 337 -3.16 -6.36 -24.07
C LYS A 337 -3.93 -6.70 -22.79
N ASP A 338 -3.80 -7.93 -22.31
CA ASP A 338 -4.48 -8.45 -21.13
C ASP A 338 -3.44 -9.02 -20.17
N VAL A 339 -3.20 -8.29 -19.08
CA VAL A 339 -2.33 -8.73 -17.99
C VAL A 339 -3.20 -8.87 -16.76
N ARG A 340 -3.14 -10.03 -16.12
CA ARG A 340 -3.92 -10.35 -14.92
C ARG A 340 -2.98 -10.70 -13.78
N SER A 341 -3.19 -10.10 -12.62
CA SER A 341 -2.32 -10.31 -11.46
C SER A 341 -3.10 -10.77 -10.25
N LEU A 342 -2.45 -11.56 -9.40
CA LEU A 342 -3.05 -12.03 -8.15
C LEU A 342 -3.07 -10.91 -7.10
N ARG A 343 -4.26 -10.45 -6.71
CA ARG A 343 -4.45 -9.46 -5.65
C ARG A 343 -3.82 -9.96 -4.35
N HIS A 344 -3.02 -9.11 -3.70
CA HIS A 344 -2.24 -9.43 -2.50
C HIS A 344 -1.24 -10.60 -2.66
N GLY A 345 -0.98 -11.06 -3.88
CA GLY A 345 -0.02 -12.13 -4.16
C GLY A 345 -0.31 -13.43 -3.42
N ILE A 346 0.74 -14.24 -3.25
CA ILE A 346 0.69 -15.56 -2.62
C ILE A 346 0.15 -15.47 -1.19
N ILE A 347 0.53 -14.44 -0.41
CA ILE A 347 0.03 -14.27 0.97
C ILE A 347 -1.51 -14.13 0.98
N GLY A 348 -2.05 -13.34 0.03
CA GLY A 348 -3.50 -13.18 -0.10
C GLY A 348 -4.21 -14.48 -0.48
N TYR A 349 -3.59 -15.27 -1.36
CA TYR A 349 -4.10 -16.56 -1.79
C TYR A 349 -4.07 -17.61 -0.68
N GLU A 350 -2.96 -17.75 0.05
CA GLU A 350 -2.83 -18.67 1.19
C GLU A 350 -3.86 -18.32 2.28
N ARG A 351 -4.03 -17.03 2.59
CA ARG A 351 -5.06 -16.57 3.53
C ARG A 351 -6.47 -16.93 3.09
N TRP A 352 -6.80 -16.74 1.81
CA TRP A 352 -8.09 -17.14 1.26
C TRP A 352 -8.27 -18.67 1.37
N ASN A 353 -7.26 -19.44 0.95
CA ASN A 353 -7.27 -20.89 0.98
C ASN A 353 -7.42 -21.48 2.40
N ASN A 354 -6.92 -20.77 3.42
CA ASN A 354 -6.95 -21.20 4.82
C ASN A 354 -8.22 -20.78 5.59
N ASN A 355 -8.93 -19.74 5.15
CA ASN A 355 -10.06 -19.15 5.90
C ASN A 355 -11.45 -19.44 5.32
N ASP A 356 -11.55 -20.03 4.12
CA ASP A 356 -12.83 -20.21 3.44
C ASP A 356 -13.47 -21.57 3.81
N ASP A 357 -14.31 -21.56 4.85
CA ASP A 357 -14.97 -22.74 5.44
C ASP A 357 -15.85 -23.54 4.45
N GLU A 358 -16.23 -22.96 3.30
CA GLU A 358 -17.04 -23.63 2.27
C GLU A 358 -16.22 -24.33 1.17
N HIS A 359 -14.94 -23.99 0.97
CA HIS A 359 -14.12 -24.46 -0.17
C HIS A 359 -12.70 -24.93 0.22
N THR A 360 -12.47 -25.20 1.51
CA THR A 360 -11.17 -25.57 2.11
C THR A 360 -10.27 -26.45 1.25
N GLY A 361 -9.15 -25.87 0.80
CA GLY A 361 -7.81 -26.47 0.70
C GLY A 361 -7.57 -27.72 -0.17
N LYS A 362 -8.60 -28.42 -0.65
CA LYS A 362 -8.43 -29.67 -1.40
C LYS A 362 -7.94 -29.47 -2.81
N ASP A 363 -8.08 -28.25 -3.30
CA ASP A 363 -7.86 -27.94 -4.70
C ASP A 363 -6.72 -26.95 -4.92
N SER A 364 -6.13 -26.33 -3.87
CA SER A 364 -5.05 -25.32 -3.99
C SER A 364 -4.07 -25.64 -5.12
N LEU A 365 -3.88 -24.67 -6.03
CA LEU A 365 -2.88 -24.78 -7.09
C LEU A 365 -1.50 -24.31 -6.63
N TRP A 366 -1.39 -23.77 -5.41
CA TRP A 366 -0.12 -23.42 -4.79
C TRP A 366 0.53 -24.66 -4.17
N VAL A 367 1.81 -24.90 -4.48
CA VAL A 367 2.59 -26.04 -3.98
C VAL A 367 3.91 -25.54 -3.40
N GLY A 368 4.30 -26.07 -2.24
CA GLY A 368 5.57 -25.72 -1.57
C GLY A 368 5.41 -24.62 -0.52
N GLU A 369 6.51 -23.94 -0.19
CA GLU A 369 6.56 -22.86 0.80
C GLU A 369 6.65 -21.47 0.14
N ASN A 370 5.97 -20.49 0.72
CA ASN A 370 6.08 -19.10 0.31
C ASN A 370 7.28 -18.41 0.98
N PHE A 371 8.20 -17.87 0.19
CA PHE A 371 9.34 -17.11 0.71
C PHE A 371 8.91 -15.74 1.28
N LEU A 372 9.26 -15.48 2.53
CA LEU A 372 8.92 -14.24 3.25
C LEU A 372 10.18 -13.49 3.67
N PHE A 373 10.18 -12.17 3.47
CA PHE A 373 11.33 -11.27 3.70
C PHE A 373 11.45 -10.82 5.17
N ASP A 374 11.46 -11.78 6.10
CA ASP A 374 11.68 -11.54 7.53
C ASP A 374 12.64 -12.56 8.13
N LYS A 375 12.99 -12.37 9.41
CA LYS A 375 14.01 -13.18 10.07
C LYS A 375 13.61 -14.64 10.34
N ARG A 376 12.36 -15.06 10.08
CA ARG A 376 11.94 -16.46 10.29
C ARG A 376 12.77 -17.43 9.47
N ARG A 377 13.38 -16.97 8.38
CA ARG A 377 14.30 -17.78 7.58
C ARG A 377 15.62 -18.07 8.28
N PHE A 378 16.22 -17.09 8.96
CA PHE A 378 17.50 -17.29 9.66
C PHE A 378 17.36 -18.20 10.89
N ALA A 379 16.15 -18.26 11.46
CA ALA A 379 15.86 -19.08 12.63
C ALA A 379 15.83 -20.59 12.35
N LYS A 380 15.54 -20.99 11.11
CA LYS A 380 15.47 -22.41 10.71
C LYS A 380 16.86 -23.01 10.43
N ASP A 381 17.91 -22.20 10.31
CA ASP A 381 19.27 -22.67 9.94
C ASP A 381 20.29 -22.61 11.10
N ASP A 382 19.85 -22.28 12.32
CA ASP A 382 20.72 -22.23 13.52
C ASP A 382 20.74 -23.55 14.32
N ASP A 383 20.35 -24.68 13.70
CA ASP A 383 20.79 -25.99 14.21
C ASP A 383 22.25 -26.18 13.78
N GLU A 384 23.18 -25.73 14.65
CA GLU A 384 24.59 -26.08 14.61
C GLU A 384 24.75 -27.62 14.64
N ASN A 385 24.70 -28.28 13.46
CA ASN A 385 25.30 -29.60 13.24
C ASN A 385 25.29 -30.15 11.80
N ASP A 386 25.06 -29.37 10.74
CA ASP A 386 25.19 -29.91 9.37
C ASP A 386 26.49 -29.46 8.68
N ALA A 387 27.42 -30.41 8.60
CA ALA A 387 28.62 -30.35 7.79
C ALA A 387 28.26 -30.14 6.29
N PRO A 388 29.12 -29.45 5.52
CA PRO A 388 28.82 -29.11 4.14
C PRO A 388 28.62 -30.37 3.28
N ILE A 389 27.43 -30.49 2.69
CA ILE A 389 27.13 -31.50 1.66
C ILE A 389 27.84 -31.06 0.38
N GLU A 390 28.87 -31.80 -0.02
CA GLU A 390 29.48 -31.64 -1.35
C GLU A 390 28.50 -32.06 -2.45
N PRO A 391 28.49 -31.37 -3.60
CA PRO A 391 27.60 -31.67 -4.71
C PRO A 391 27.96 -33.02 -5.34
N LYS A 392 26.94 -33.89 -5.53
CA LYS A 392 27.04 -35.11 -6.36
C LYS A 392 26.67 -34.82 -7.81
#